data_AF-A0A7A6VTM0-F1
#
_entry.id   AF-A0A7A6VTM0-F1
#
_cell.length_a   1.000
_cell.length_b   1.000
_cell.length_c   1.000
_cell.angle_alpha   90.00
_cell.angle_beta   90.00
_cell.angle_gamma   90.00
#
_symmetry.space_group_name_H-M   'P 1'
#
loop_
_entity.id
_entity.type
_entity.pdbx_description
1 polymer ?
#
loop_
_entity_poly.entity_id
_entity_poly.type
_entity_poly.pdbx_seq_one_letter_code
_entity_poly.pdbx_strand_id
1 'polypeptide(L)'
;LWVRQSRPYAGDTYGLHLPLLAGTEVSIAFEEGNPDRPYIAGVKHDSAHTDHVTIQNYKRNVLRTPANNKIRLDDERGKEHIKVSTEYGGKSQLNLGHLVDAGKQQRGEGFELRTDLWGAVRAKKGIFISADAQDKAQGQVREMADIISELNSL
;
A
#
# COMPACT_ATOMS: atom_id res chain seq x y z
N LEU A 1 -5.32 33.59 7.51
CA LEU A 1 -6.04 32.71 8.47
C LEU A 1 -5.48 31.30 8.33
N TRP A 2 -5.19 30.63 9.44
CA TRP A 2 -4.85 29.20 9.45
C TRP A 2 -6.08 28.41 9.89
N VAL A 3 -6.41 27.35 9.17
CA VAL A 3 -7.59 26.52 9.41
C VAL A 3 -7.14 25.10 9.71
N ARG A 4 -7.65 24.50 10.80
CA ARG A 4 -7.28 23.13 11.19
C ARG A 4 -7.93 22.12 10.27
N GLN A 5 -7.24 21.02 10.00
CA GLN A 5 -7.76 19.90 9.22
C GLN A 5 -8.25 18.78 10.13
N SER A 6 -9.51 18.35 9.95
CA SER A 6 -10.02 17.13 10.56
C SER A 6 -9.25 15.91 10.02
N ARG A 7 -8.85 15.01 10.91
CA ARG A 7 -8.06 13.82 10.57
C ARG A 7 -8.89 12.56 10.89
N PRO A 8 -8.86 11.53 10.04
CA PRO A 8 -9.51 10.24 10.35
C PRO A 8 -8.93 9.56 11.58
N TYR A 9 -7.66 9.83 11.90
CA TYR A 9 -6.97 9.29 13.06
C TYR A 9 -5.86 10.24 13.51
N ALA A 10 -5.86 10.62 14.78
CA ALA A 10 -4.87 11.51 15.37
C ALA A 10 -4.75 11.28 16.89
N GLY A 11 -3.55 11.47 17.42
CA GLY A 11 -3.19 11.47 18.84
C GLY A 11 -1.94 12.33 19.06
N ASP A 12 -1.40 12.31 20.28
CA ASP A 12 -0.28 13.18 20.67
C ASP A 12 1.01 12.92 19.84
N THR A 13 1.33 11.64 19.61
CA THR A 13 2.55 11.22 18.90
C THR A 13 2.29 10.32 17.69
N TYR A 14 1.03 10.16 17.29
CA TYR A 14 0.61 9.24 16.22
C TYR A 14 -0.60 9.77 15.42
N GLY A 15 -0.82 9.25 14.21
CA GLY A 15 -1.98 9.61 13.39
C GLY A 15 -1.83 9.23 11.92
N LEU A 16 -2.87 9.54 11.12
CA LEU A 16 -2.84 9.43 9.67
C LEU A 16 -2.52 10.79 9.04
N HIS A 17 -1.23 10.99 8.73
CA HIS A 17 -0.70 12.27 8.24
C HIS A 17 -0.63 12.32 6.71
N LEU A 18 -1.72 12.76 6.09
CA LEU A 18 -1.83 13.01 4.65
C LEU A 18 -1.99 14.52 4.43
N PRO A 19 -0.92 15.28 4.12
CA PRO A 19 -1.02 16.73 3.98
C PRO A 19 -1.81 17.09 2.73
N LEU A 20 -2.58 18.17 2.83
CA LEU A 20 -3.22 18.80 1.66
C LEU A 20 -2.18 19.57 0.88
N LEU A 21 -2.38 19.64 -0.43
CA LEU A 21 -1.51 20.39 -1.33
C LEU A 21 -2.23 21.66 -1.79
N ALA A 22 -1.46 22.64 -2.25
CA ALA A 22 -2.04 23.82 -2.86
C ALA A 22 -2.96 23.42 -4.02
N GLY A 23 -4.15 24.01 -4.06
CA GLY A 23 -5.17 23.70 -5.06
C GLY A 23 -6.12 22.55 -4.69
N THR A 24 -5.92 21.84 -3.58
CA THR A 24 -6.89 20.82 -3.13
C THR A 24 -8.21 21.46 -2.70
N GLU A 25 -9.32 21.02 -3.30
CA GLU A 25 -10.66 21.45 -2.90
C GLU A 25 -11.06 20.80 -1.57
N VAL A 26 -11.57 21.63 -0.65
CA VAL A 26 -11.94 21.22 0.70
C VAL A 26 -13.31 21.73 1.09
N SER A 27 -14.00 20.98 1.96
CA SER A 27 -15.19 21.47 2.66
C SER A 27 -14.81 22.09 3.98
N ILE A 28 -15.29 23.31 4.22
CA ILE A 28 -15.16 24.00 5.51
C ILE A 28 -16.44 23.77 6.31
N ALA A 29 -16.28 23.36 7.56
CA ALA A 29 -17.34 23.34 8.55
C ALA A 29 -16.94 24.25 9.72
N PHE A 30 -17.88 24.48 10.63
CA PHE A 30 -17.75 25.43 11.72
C PHE A 30 -18.08 24.74 13.03
N GLU A 31 -17.20 24.85 14.03
CA GLU A 31 -17.44 24.28 15.35
C GLU A 31 -18.73 24.88 15.94
N GLU A 32 -19.71 24.03 16.26
CA GLU A 32 -21.02 24.44 16.80
C GLU A 32 -21.75 25.49 15.92
N GLY A 33 -21.45 25.55 14.62
CA GLY A 33 -22.01 26.55 13.71
C GLY A 33 -21.42 27.95 13.86
N ASN A 34 -20.35 28.13 14.64
CA ASN A 34 -19.70 29.43 14.83
C ASN A 34 -18.79 29.79 13.63
N PRO A 35 -19.13 30.81 12.82
CA PRO A 35 -18.35 31.21 11.64
C PRO A 35 -16.90 31.60 11.96
N ASP A 36 -16.60 32.01 13.19
CA ASP A 36 -15.25 32.38 13.64
C ASP A 36 -14.38 31.16 14.00
N ARG A 37 -14.95 29.95 13.99
CA ARG A 37 -14.24 28.69 14.29
C ARG A 37 -14.30 27.68 13.14
N PRO A 38 -13.74 28.03 11.95
CA PRO A 38 -13.73 27.12 10.82
C PRO A 38 -12.73 25.98 11.01
N TYR A 39 -13.05 24.82 10.43
CA TYR A 39 -12.13 23.70 10.22
C TYR A 39 -12.41 23.02 8.89
N ILE A 40 -11.40 22.38 8.30
CA ILE A 40 -11.54 21.55 7.10
C ILE A 40 -12.15 20.21 7.52
N ALA A 41 -13.38 19.95 7.06
CA ALA A 41 -14.14 18.76 7.39
C ALA A 41 -13.91 17.58 6.42
N GLY A 42 -13.51 17.88 5.18
CA GLY A 42 -13.31 16.86 4.15
C GLY A 42 -12.64 17.41 2.90
N VAL A 43 -12.27 16.49 2.01
CA VAL A 43 -11.59 16.75 0.73
C VAL A 43 -12.48 16.24 -0.39
N LYS A 44 -12.50 16.94 -1.53
CA LYS A 44 -13.35 16.58 -2.66
C LYS A 44 -12.54 16.40 -3.93
N HIS A 45 -13.03 15.48 -4.77
CA HIS A 45 -12.71 15.41 -6.18
C HIS A 45 -13.72 16.26 -6.96
N ASP A 46 -13.26 16.83 -8.07
CA ASP A 46 -14.07 17.61 -9.00
C ASP A 46 -13.89 17.08 -10.44
N SER A 47 -14.48 17.74 -11.43
CA SER A 47 -14.37 17.32 -12.84
C SER A 47 -12.97 17.46 -13.44
N ALA A 48 -12.15 18.37 -12.92
CA ALA A 48 -10.75 18.57 -13.31
C ALA A 48 -9.78 17.67 -12.51
N HIS A 49 -10.14 17.30 -11.28
CA HIS A 49 -9.37 16.48 -10.35
C HIS A 49 -10.17 15.24 -9.95
N THR A 50 -10.34 14.30 -10.88
CA THR A 50 -11.18 13.12 -10.69
C THR A 50 -10.58 12.10 -9.73
N ASP A 51 -11.46 11.30 -9.11
CA ASP A 51 -11.05 10.14 -8.31
C ASP A 51 -10.40 9.08 -9.20
N HIS A 52 -9.35 8.45 -8.70
CA HIS A 52 -8.69 7.33 -9.37
C HIS A 52 -9.47 6.02 -9.27
N VAL A 53 -10.36 5.92 -8.28
CA VAL A 53 -11.33 4.83 -8.14
C VAL A 53 -12.67 5.30 -8.70
N THR A 54 -13.13 4.62 -9.74
CA THR A 54 -14.37 4.90 -10.45
C THR A 54 -15.19 3.63 -10.60
N ILE A 55 -16.38 3.76 -11.16
CA ILE A 55 -17.24 2.60 -11.44
C ILE A 55 -16.59 1.58 -12.41
N GLN A 56 -15.57 1.98 -13.17
CA GLN A 56 -14.84 1.08 -14.08
C GLN A 56 -13.79 0.23 -13.37
N ASN A 57 -13.44 0.55 -12.12
CA ASN A 57 -12.41 -0.15 -11.34
C ASN A 57 -12.75 -0.20 -9.84
N TYR A 58 -14.05 -0.26 -9.52
CA TYR A 58 -14.62 -0.11 -8.17
C TYR A 58 -14.16 -1.12 -7.11
N LYS A 59 -13.49 -2.21 -7.50
CA LYS A 59 -12.88 -3.18 -6.58
C LYS A 59 -11.46 -2.78 -6.16
N ARG A 60 -10.97 -1.62 -6.61
CA ARG A 60 -9.66 -1.08 -6.23
C ARG A 60 -9.77 -0.12 -5.07
N ASN A 61 -8.88 -0.30 -4.13
CA ASN A 61 -8.59 0.62 -3.05
C ASN A 61 -7.18 1.16 -3.28
N VAL A 62 -6.99 2.48 -3.24
CA VAL A 62 -5.68 3.08 -3.50
C VAL A 62 -5.38 4.27 -2.59
N LEU A 63 -4.23 4.24 -1.94
CA LEU A 63 -3.57 5.42 -1.42
C LEU A 63 -2.49 5.81 -2.44
N ARG A 64 -2.62 7.01 -3.03
CA ARG A 64 -1.71 7.50 -4.05
C ARG A 64 -1.25 8.92 -3.73
N THR A 65 0.06 9.14 -3.84
CA THR A 65 0.68 10.47 -3.73
C THR A 65 0.89 11.11 -5.11
N PRO A 66 1.13 12.43 -5.22
CA PRO A 66 1.36 13.09 -6.52
C PRO A 66 2.54 12.52 -7.31
N ALA A 67 3.62 12.15 -6.60
CA ALA A 67 4.79 11.49 -7.17
C ALA A 67 4.54 10.02 -7.55
N ASN A 68 3.29 9.58 -7.50
CA ASN A 68 2.85 8.24 -7.86
C ASN A 68 3.41 7.14 -6.95
N ASN A 69 3.80 7.47 -5.70
CA ASN A 69 3.93 6.45 -4.65
C ASN A 69 2.54 5.91 -4.31
N LYS A 70 2.41 4.59 -4.25
CA LYS A 70 1.13 3.90 -4.20
C LYS A 70 1.13 2.74 -3.21
N ILE A 71 0.03 2.61 -2.47
CA ILE A 71 -0.42 1.37 -1.84
C ILE A 71 -1.77 1.06 -2.49
N ARG A 72 -1.87 -0.06 -3.20
CA ARG A 72 -3.07 -0.48 -3.93
C ARG A 72 -3.48 -1.87 -3.49
N LEU A 73 -4.76 -2.06 -3.20
CA LEU A 73 -5.39 -3.35 -2.94
C LEU A 73 -6.50 -3.53 -3.98
N ASP A 74 -6.54 -4.67 -4.63
CA ASP A 74 -7.58 -5.02 -5.62
C ASP A 74 -8.34 -6.24 -5.10
N ASP A 75 -9.66 -6.10 -4.94
CA ASP A 75 -10.57 -7.09 -4.36
C ASP A 75 -11.35 -7.88 -5.43
N GLU A 76 -10.87 -7.89 -6.68
CA GLU A 76 -11.40 -8.79 -7.70
C GLU A 76 -11.23 -10.25 -7.25
N ARG A 77 -12.35 -10.97 -7.09
CA ARG A 77 -12.36 -12.33 -6.53
C ARG A 77 -11.57 -13.30 -7.41
N GLY A 78 -10.66 -14.05 -6.77
CA GLY A 78 -9.73 -14.97 -7.44
C GLY A 78 -8.58 -14.26 -8.17
N LYS A 79 -8.49 -12.93 -8.09
CA LYS A 79 -7.45 -12.09 -8.69
C LYS A 79 -6.98 -11.01 -7.71
N GLU A 80 -7.15 -11.29 -6.42
CA GLU A 80 -6.79 -10.36 -5.36
C GLU A 80 -5.30 -10.09 -5.39
N HIS A 81 -4.92 -8.84 -5.24
CA HIS A 81 -3.51 -8.48 -5.17
C HIS A 81 -3.27 -7.18 -4.41
N ILE A 82 -2.07 -7.09 -3.83
CA ILE A 82 -1.57 -5.89 -3.16
C ILE A 82 -0.34 -5.40 -3.90
N LYS A 83 -0.24 -4.09 -4.10
CA LYS A 83 0.92 -3.42 -4.67
C LYS A 83 1.36 -2.26 -3.79
N VAL A 84 2.63 -2.26 -3.39
CA VAL A 84 3.32 -1.11 -2.79
C VAL A 84 4.42 -0.69 -3.74
N SER A 85 4.40 0.56 -4.21
CA SER A 85 5.32 0.98 -5.27
C SER A 85 5.69 2.45 -5.23
N THR A 86 6.89 2.75 -5.72
CA THR A 86 7.36 4.09 -6.08
C THR A 86 7.87 4.08 -7.52
N GLU A 87 7.84 5.21 -8.22
CA GLU A 87 8.45 5.30 -9.56
C GLU A 87 9.98 5.34 -9.50
N TYR A 88 10.56 5.74 -8.35
CA TYR A 88 12.01 5.82 -8.19
C TYR A 88 12.69 4.46 -8.37
N GLY A 89 13.80 4.46 -9.09
CA GLY A 89 14.56 3.24 -9.38
C GLY A 89 13.82 2.26 -10.30
N GLY A 90 13.15 2.76 -11.34
CA GLY A 90 12.56 1.91 -12.38
C GLY A 90 11.33 1.11 -11.92
N LYS A 91 10.48 1.73 -11.11
CA LYS A 91 9.34 1.10 -10.41
C LYS A 91 9.76 0.10 -9.35
N SER A 92 10.41 0.60 -8.29
CA SER A 92 10.69 -0.19 -7.10
C SER A 92 9.38 -0.57 -6.40
N GLN A 93 9.12 -1.86 -6.24
CA GLN A 93 7.80 -2.35 -5.83
C GLN A 93 7.83 -3.71 -5.11
N LEU A 94 6.86 -3.89 -4.23
CA LEU A 94 6.41 -5.16 -3.68
C LEU A 94 5.02 -5.45 -4.26
N ASN A 95 4.85 -6.61 -4.88
CA ASN A 95 3.55 -7.10 -5.34
C ASN A 95 3.25 -8.46 -4.71
N LEU A 96 2.01 -8.68 -4.29
CA LEU A 96 1.52 -9.91 -3.66
C LEU A 96 0.22 -10.37 -4.34
N GLY A 97 0.02 -11.67 -4.52
CA GLY A 97 -1.22 -12.27 -5.04
C GLY A 97 -1.22 -12.48 -6.56
N HIS A 98 -2.23 -11.96 -7.26
CA HIS A 98 -2.36 -12.01 -8.71
C HIS A 98 -1.66 -10.81 -9.39
N LEU A 99 -0.41 -10.99 -9.81
CA LEU A 99 0.42 -9.89 -10.30
C LEU A 99 0.02 -9.53 -11.72
N VAL A 100 -0.36 -8.26 -11.93
CA VAL A 100 -0.75 -7.73 -13.25
C VAL A 100 0.24 -6.70 -13.80
N ASP A 101 0.30 -6.62 -15.13
CA ASP A 101 1.02 -5.58 -15.86
C ASP A 101 0.19 -4.28 -16.00
N ALA A 102 0.68 -3.34 -16.82
CA ALA A 102 -0.03 -2.09 -17.09
C ALA A 102 -1.34 -2.29 -17.88
N GLY A 103 -1.43 -3.33 -18.71
CA GLY A 103 -2.61 -3.75 -19.45
C GLY A 103 -3.60 -4.61 -18.65
N LYS A 104 -3.38 -4.75 -17.33
CA LYS A 104 -4.14 -5.62 -16.42
C LYS A 104 -4.04 -7.11 -16.79
N GLN A 105 -3.08 -7.50 -17.61
CA GLN A 105 -2.82 -8.89 -17.92
C GLN A 105 -1.97 -9.50 -16.81
N GLN A 106 -2.26 -10.75 -16.48
CA GLN A 106 -1.48 -11.49 -15.51
C GLN A 106 -0.05 -11.68 -16.01
N ARG A 107 0.91 -11.40 -15.15
CA ARG A 107 2.35 -11.54 -15.41
C ARG A 107 3.07 -12.40 -14.36
N GLY A 108 2.33 -12.88 -13.36
CA GLY A 108 2.87 -13.73 -12.30
C GLY A 108 1.87 -13.98 -11.17
N GLU A 109 2.25 -14.87 -10.25
CA GLU A 109 1.52 -15.22 -9.03
C GLU A 109 2.50 -15.33 -7.86
N GLY A 110 1.99 -15.16 -6.64
CA GLY A 110 2.81 -15.23 -5.43
C GLY A 110 3.29 -13.85 -4.98
N PHE A 111 4.59 -13.65 -4.82
CA PHE A 111 5.16 -12.35 -4.47
C PHE A 111 6.30 -11.95 -5.40
N GLU A 112 6.46 -10.65 -5.60
CA GLU A 112 7.59 -10.08 -6.33
C GLU A 112 8.12 -8.87 -5.56
N LEU A 113 9.42 -8.88 -5.26
CA LEU A 113 10.18 -7.70 -4.89
C LEU A 113 11.08 -7.32 -6.07
N ARG A 114 10.86 -6.13 -6.64
CA ARG A 114 11.53 -5.66 -7.86
C ARG A 114 12.08 -4.24 -7.68
N THR A 115 13.24 -3.97 -8.28
CA THR A 115 13.78 -2.62 -8.53
C THR A 115 14.77 -2.68 -9.70
N ASP A 116 14.98 -1.58 -10.43
CA ASP A 116 16.07 -1.46 -11.42
C ASP A 116 17.40 -1.02 -10.76
N LEU A 117 17.37 -0.69 -9.46
CA LEU A 117 18.55 -0.34 -8.66
C LEU A 117 19.01 -1.54 -7.83
N TRP A 118 19.91 -1.30 -6.87
CA TRP A 118 20.40 -2.32 -5.96
C TRP A 118 19.29 -2.84 -5.04
N GLY A 119 19.16 -4.17 -4.97
CA GLY A 119 18.43 -4.86 -3.91
C GLY A 119 19.39 -5.29 -2.80
N ALA A 120 18.96 -5.15 -1.54
CA ALA A 120 19.70 -5.67 -0.39
C ALA A 120 18.75 -6.35 0.60
N VAL A 121 19.00 -7.62 0.90
CA VAL A 121 18.32 -8.36 1.98
C VAL A 121 19.32 -8.55 3.11
N ARG A 122 19.02 -8.01 4.29
CA ARG A 122 19.92 -8.04 5.44
C ARG A 122 19.17 -8.44 6.70
N ALA A 123 19.53 -9.58 7.29
CA ALA A 123 18.95 -10.05 8.54
C ALA A 123 20.06 -10.58 9.48
N LYS A 124 20.27 -9.88 10.62
CA LYS A 124 21.34 -10.21 11.58
C LYS A 124 21.22 -11.64 12.15
N LYS A 125 20.00 -12.15 12.29
CA LYS A 125 19.73 -13.50 12.81
C LYS A 125 19.74 -14.59 11.73
N GLY A 126 20.14 -14.26 10.50
CA GLY A 126 20.13 -15.16 9.36
C GLY A 126 18.95 -14.94 8.41
N ILE A 127 19.08 -15.49 7.21
CA ILE A 127 18.06 -15.49 6.16
C ILE A 127 17.71 -16.96 5.90
N PHE A 128 16.41 -17.28 5.91
CA PHE A 128 15.91 -18.58 5.49
C PHE A 128 15.17 -18.40 4.17
N ILE A 129 15.67 -19.06 3.12
CA ILE A 129 15.06 -19.11 1.80
C ILE A 129 14.81 -20.59 1.53
N SER A 130 13.56 -20.92 1.25
CA SER A 130 13.12 -22.29 0.99
C SER A 130 12.09 -22.27 -0.14
N ALA A 131 12.04 -23.37 -0.88
CA ALA A 131 11.00 -23.67 -1.86
C ALA A 131 10.06 -24.79 -1.36
N ASP A 132 10.16 -25.14 -0.08
CA ASP A 132 9.32 -26.15 0.57
C ASP A 132 7.93 -25.59 0.81
N ALA A 133 6.91 -26.41 0.58
CA ALA A 133 5.53 -26.00 0.76
C ALA A 133 5.21 -25.82 2.26
N GLN A 134 4.55 -24.71 2.60
CA GLN A 134 3.94 -24.49 3.91
C GLN A 134 2.52 -23.98 3.72
N ASP A 135 1.59 -24.91 3.57
CA ASP A 135 0.20 -24.60 3.24
C ASP A 135 -0.45 -23.70 4.29
N LYS A 136 -1.11 -22.63 3.80
CA LYS A 136 -1.84 -21.66 4.63
C LYS A 136 -0.98 -21.02 5.73
N ALA A 137 0.35 -21.01 5.55
CA ALA A 137 1.31 -20.55 6.55
C ALA A 137 1.15 -21.25 7.93
N GLN A 138 0.75 -22.53 7.93
CA GLN A 138 0.64 -23.32 9.16
C GLN A 138 2.02 -23.79 9.62
N GLY A 139 2.42 -23.39 10.83
CA GLY A 139 3.71 -23.74 11.44
C GLY A 139 4.56 -22.53 11.79
N GLN A 140 5.85 -22.74 12.04
CA GLN A 140 6.79 -21.65 12.29
C GLN A 140 7.23 -21.00 10.97
N VAL A 141 7.47 -19.69 11.00
CA VAL A 141 7.99 -18.92 9.83
C VAL A 141 9.36 -19.43 9.35
N ARG A 142 10.09 -20.13 10.23
CA ARG A 142 11.36 -20.80 9.92
C ARG A 142 11.27 -22.28 10.29
N GLU A 143 10.19 -22.93 9.91
CA GLU A 143 10.11 -24.39 10.02
C GLU A 143 11.20 -25.00 9.14
N MET A 144 12.02 -25.86 9.74
CA MET A 144 13.25 -26.37 9.13
C MET A 144 13.53 -27.81 9.57
N ALA A 145 12.60 -28.48 10.26
CA ALA A 145 12.82 -29.83 10.79
C ALA A 145 13.28 -30.81 9.69
N ASP A 146 12.58 -30.84 8.55
CA ASP A 146 12.92 -31.73 7.43
C ASP A 146 14.27 -31.36 6.81
N ILE A 147 14.54 -30.06 6.63
CA ILE A 147 15.81 -29.55 6.09
C ILE A 147 16.99 -29.90 7.01
N ILE A 148 16.82 -29.76 8.32
CA ILE A 148 17.84 -30.13 9.31
C ILE A 148 18.08 -31.64 9.28
N SER A 149 17.02 -32.45 9.14
CA SER A 149 17.15 -33.90 9.01
C SER A 149 17.94 -34.29 7.77
N GLU A 150 17.67 -33.67 6.62
CA GLU A 150 18.38 -33.91 5.36
C GLU A 150 19.85 -33.48 5.47
N LEU A 151 20.13 -32.29 6.02
CA LEU A 151 21.50 -31.80 6.23
C LEU A 151 22.32 -32.69 7.17
N ASN A 152 21.72 -33.27 8.20
CA ASN A 152 22.40 -34.19 9.11
C ASN A 152 22.64 -35.59 8.51
N SER A 153 22.01 -35.89 7.37
CA SER A 153 22.17 -37.17 6.66
C SER A 153 23.24 -37.15 5.56
N LEU A 154 23.79 -35.97 5.24
CA LEU A 154 24.92 -35.74 4.33
C LEU A 154 26.27 -35.94 5.02
#